data_AF-A0A183NCJ5-F1
#
_entry.id   AF-A0A183NCJ5-F1
#
_cell.length_a   1.000
_cell.length_b   1.000
_cell.length_c   1.000
_cell.angle_alpha   90.00
_cell.angle_beta   90.00
_cell.angle_gamma   90.00
#
_symmetry.space_group_name_H-M   'P 1'
#
loop_
_entity.id
_entity.type
_entity.pdbx_description
1 polymer ?
#
loop_
_entity_poly.entity_id
_entity_poly.type
_entity_poly.pdbx_seq_one_letter_code
_entity_poly.pdbx_strand_id
1 'polypeptide(L)'
;YDKQGKLEARILDSFNYFFTAVFTVEFILRLSAFSFRHYFSDIWNVIDFVLVLGSYIDIIVTQSDISQVKFSVNFFRLFRVMRLIKLLSKEESIRQLLWTFIKSIQVIFLTLHRIYSLMVCFNNSIHVIILLIIYNNMISTSFYVCIGEQT
;
A
#
# COMPACT_ATOMS: atom_id res chain seq x y z
N TYR A 1 -2.57 -15.14 37.79
CA TYR A 1 -2.42 -14.94 36.34
C TYR A 1 -3.21 -13.74 35.78
N ASP A 2 -4.44 -13.44 36.22
CA ASP A 2 -5.22 -12.26 35.74
C ASP A 2 -4.55 -10.89 36.01
N LYS A 3 -3.95 -10.68 37.19
CA LYS A 3 -3.30 -9.39 37.53
C LYS A 3 -2.09 -9.05 36.67
N GLN A 4 -1.33 -10.05 36.21
CA GLN A 4 -0.12 -9.82 35.41
C GLN A 4 -0.49 -9.22 34.05
N GLY A 5 -1.48 -9.79 33.36
CA GLY A 5 -1.91 -9.30 32.03
C GLY A 5 -2.54 -7.90 32.05
N LYS A 6 -3.28 -7.56 33.11
CA LYS A 6 -3.88 -6.22 33.27
C LYS A 6 -2.84 -5.14 33.53
N LEU A 7 -1.77 -5.46 34.26
CA LEU A 7 -0.67 -4.51 34.51
C LEU A 7 0.11 -4.23 33.23
N GLU A 8 0.51 -5.28 32.50
CA GLU A 8 1.22 -5.16 31.23
C GLU A 8 0.42 -4.33 30.21
N ALA A 9 -0.88 -4.59 30.07
CA ALA A 9 -1.75 -3.82 29.17
C ALA A 9 -1.79 -2.32 29.54
N ARG A 10 -1.96 -1.99 30.83
CA ARG A 10 -1.98 -0.60 31.28
C ARG A 10 -0.65 0.12 31.05
N ILE A 11 0.47 -0.58 31.22
CA ILE A 11 1.80 -0.03 30.96
C ILE A 11 1.94 0.27 29.46
N LEU A 12 1.59 -0.68 28.60
CA LEU A 12 1.67 -0.53 27.14
C LEU A 12 0.80 0.63 26.62
N ASP A 13 -0.42 0.77 27.15
CA ASP A 13 -1.32 1.86 26.77
C ASP A 13 -0.80 3.24 27.21
N SER A 14 -0.23 3.33 28.41
CA SER A 14 0.41 4.55 28.91
C SER A 14 1.56 4.99 28.02
N PHE A 15 2.44 4.05 27.63
CA PHE A 15 3.52 4.33 26.69
C PHE A 15 3.02 4.79 25.32
N ASN A 16 1.98 4.16 24.78
CA ASN A 16 1.38 4.56 23.50
C ASN A 16 0.90 6.02 23.51
N TYR A 17 0.28 6.44 24.61
CA TYR A 17 -0.16 7.82 24.81
C TYR A 17 1.03 8.78 24.94
N PHE A 18 2.02 8.43 25.76
CA PHE A 18 3.25 9.22 25.92
C PHE A 18 4.00 9.45 24.60
N PHE A 19 4.21 8.39 23.80
CA PHE A 19 4.85 8.52 22.49
C PHE A 19 4.04 9.42 21.56
N THR A 20 2.71 9.33 21.59
CA THR A 20 1.84 10.21 20.78
C THR A 20 2.03 11.67 21.17
N ALA A 21 2.09 11.97 22.46
CA ALA A 21 2.33 13.33 22.96
C ALA A 21 3.70 13.87 22.52
N VAL A 22 4.78 13.08 22.68
CA VAL A 22 6.13 13.47 22.25
C VAL A 22 6.20 13.72 20.74
N PHE A 23 5.59 12.85 19.92
CA PHE A 23 5.54 13.05 18.48
C PHE A 23 4.75 14.29 18.07
N THR A 24 3.67 14.60 18.79
CA THR A 24 2.87 15.81 18.58
C THR A 24 3.69 17.06 18.89
N VAL A 25 4.45 17.06 19.99
CA VAL A 25 5.34 18.18 20.33
C VAL A 25 6.47 18.33 19.30
N GLU A 26 7.13 17.23 18.89
CA GLU A 26 8.15 17.26 17.84
C GLU A 26 7.60 17.84 16.51
N PHE A 27 6.36 17.48 16.14
CA PHE A 27 5.68 18.02 14.98
C PHE A 27 5.40 19.52 15.10
N ILE A 28 4.86 19.98 16.23
CA ILE A 28 4.57 21.41 16.46
C ILE A 28 5.87 22.24 16.42
N LEU A 29 6.96 21.73 16.99
CA LEU A 29 8.27 22.38 16.92
C LEU A 29 8.78 22.47 15.48
N ARG A 30 8.67 21.41 14.68
CA ARG A 30 9.05 21.44 13.26
C ARG A 30 8.17 22.36 12.43
N LEU A 31 6.86 22.38 12.69
CA LEU A 31 5.91 23.24 11.98
C LEU A 31 6.12 24.72 12.30
N SER A 32 6.48 25.05 13.55
CA SER A 32 6.80 26.42 13.94
C SER A 32 8.16 26.90 13.44
N ALA A 33 9.12 26.00 13.22
CA ALA A 33 10.46 26.34 12.72
C ALA A 33 10.53 26.55 11.20
N PHE A 34 9.66 25.93 10.40
CA PHE A 34 9.66 26.04 8.94
C PHE A 34 8.38 26.72 8.43
N SER A 35 8.49 27.73 7.56
CA SER A 35 7.33 28.28 6.85
C SER A 35 6.63 27.16 6.06
N PHE A 36 5.30 27.07 6.17
CA PHE A 36 4.39 26.04 5.60
C PHE A 36 4.79 25.55 4.19
N ARG A 37 5.29 26.44 3.33
CA ARG A 37 5.64 26.15 1.93
C ARG A 37 6.89 25.27 1.77
N HIS A 38 7.88 25.38 2.65
CA HIS A 38 9.09 24.55 2.59
C HIS A 38 8.86 23.17 3.25
N TYR A 39 7.94 23.10 4.21
CA TYR A 39 7.62 21.89 4.96
C TYR A 39 7.09 20.75 4.08
N PHE A 40 6.23 21.05 3.09
CA PHE A 40 5.64 20.04 2.20
C PHE A 40 6.58 19.55 1.09
N SER A 41 7.75 20.17 0.90
CA SER A 41 8.73 19.72 -0.11
C SER A 41 9.48 18.47 0.34
N ASP A 42 9.62 18.27 1.66
CA ASP A 42 10.32 17.13 2.24
C ASP A 42 9.34 16.01 2.61
N ILE A 43 9.46 14.88 1.91
CA ILE A 43 8.63 13.68 2.11
C ILE A 43 8.65 13.19 3.56
N TRP A 44 9.77 13.35 4.27
CA TRP A 44 9.91 12.93 5.67
C TRP A 44 9.08 13.79 6.64
N ASN A 45 8.91 15.07 6.34
CA ASN A 45 8.08 15.97 7.12
C ASN A 45 6.57 15.73 6.86
N VAL A 46 6.22 15.36 5.63
CA VAL A 46 4.85 14.94 5.27
C VAL A 46 4.50 13.61 5.95
N ILE A 47 5.42 12.65 5.98
CA ILE A 47 5.23 11.39 6.73
C ILE A 47 4.94 11.71 8.20
N ASP A 48 5.70 12.62 8.82
CA ASP A 48 5.46 13.01 10.21
C ASP A 48 4.03 13.55 10.44
N PHE A 49 3.55 14.44 9.57
CA PHE A 49 2.20 14.99 9.64
C PHE A 49 1.12 13.90 9.57
N VAL A 50 1.26 12.96 8.63
CA VAL A 50 0.34 11.83 8.48
C VAL A 50 0.32 10.97 9.75
N LEU A 51 1.50 10.75 10.37
CA LEU A 51 1.62 9.98 11.61
C LEU A 51 0.90 10.60 12.80
N VAL A 52 1.00 11.92 12.98
CA VAL A 52 0.29 12.63 14.04
C VAL A 52 -1.23 12.55 13.81
N LEU A 53 -1.70 12.80 12.58
CA LEU A 53 -3.13 12.71 12.25
C LEU A 53 -3.70 11.31 12.46
N GLY A 54 -3.02 10.26 11.98
CA GLY A 54 -3.51 8.89 12.15
C GLY A 54 -3.51 8.42 13.60
N SER A 55 -2.56 8.91 14.42
CA SER A 55 -2.55 8.66 15.86
C SER A 55 -3.73 9.31 16.57
N TYR A 56 -4.12 10.52 16.15
CA TYR A 56 -5.28 11.21 16.69
C TYR A 56 -6.59 10.49 16.33
N ILE A 57 -6.70 10.02 15.08
CA ILE A 57 -7.84 9.22 14.62
C ILE A 57 -7.92 7.87 15.36
N ASP A 58 -6.79 7.19 15.60
CA ASP A 58 -6.75 5.92 16.36
C ASP A 58 -7.36 6.09 17.77
N ILE A 59 -6.98 7.15 18.48
CA ILE A 59 -7.49 7.45 19.84
C ILE A 59 -9.01 7.70 19.82
N ILE A 60 -9.50 8.50 18.85
CA ILE A 60 -10.92 8.82 18.73
C ILE A 60 -11.75 7.58 18.38
N VAL A 61 -11.27 6.74 17.46
CA VAL A 61 -11.99 5.52 17.06
C VAL A 61 -12.00 4.48 18.18
N THR A 62 -10.92 4.40 18.96
CA THR A 62 -10.87 3.54 20.16
C THR A 62 -11.87 4.00 21.23
N GLN A 63 -12.14 5.30 21.38
CA GLN A 63 -13.12 5.82 22.34
C GLN A 63 -14.58 5.71 21.91
N SER A 64 -14.84 5.57 20.60
CA SER A 64 -16.21 5.66 20.06
C SER A 64 -16.89 4.30 19.82
N ASP A 65 -16.24 3.17 20.14
CA ASP A 65 -16.78 1.79 20.03
C ASP A 65 -17.55 1.53 18.73
N ILE A 66 -17.09 2.14 17.61
CA ILE A 66 -17.74 2.00 16.31
C ILE A 66 -17.37 0.61 15.75
N SER A 67 -18.20 -0.37 16.07
CA SER A 67 -18.07 -1.78 15.72
C SER A 67 -18.10 -2.07 14.19
N GLN A 68 -18.47 -1.09 13.36
CA GLN A 68 -18.41 -1.15 11.90
C GLN A 68 -16.97 -1.10 11.36
N VAL A 69 -15.98 -0.71 12.18
CA VAL A 69 -14.61 -0.44 11.72
C VAL A 69 -13.63 -1.59 12.02
N LYS A 70 -14.07 -2.85 11.86
CA LYS A 70 -13.16 -4.03 11.97
C LYS A 70 -11.98 -3.96 11.00
N PHE A 71 -12.11 -3.28 9.86
CA PHE A 71 -11.01 -3.03 8.94
C PHE A 71 -9.96 -2.06 9.51
N SER A 72 -10.35 -1.04 10.29
CA SER A 72 -9.38 -0.08 10.82
C SER A 72 -8.53 -0.62 11.96
N VAL A 73 -8.94 -1.64 12.71
CA VAL A 73 -8.09 -2.17 13.79
C VAL A 73 -6.75 -2.70 13.23
N ASN A 74 -6.75 -3.29 12.03
CA ASN A 74 -5.51 -3.66 11.34
C ASN A 74 -4.73 -2.43 10.85
N PHE A 75 -5.42 -1.45 10.31
CA PHE A 75 -4.81 -0.24 9.76
C PHE A 75 -4.18 0.65 10.86
N PHE A 76 -4.84 0.82 12.00
CA PHE A 76 -4.31 1.55 13.15
C PHE A 76 -3.08 0.88 13.76
N ARG A 77 -3.00 -0.45 13.70
CA ARG A 77 -1.77 -1.17 14.07
C ARG A 77 -0.59 -0.82 13.14
N LEU A 78 -0.84 -0.54 11.86
CA LEU A 78 0.21 -0.08 10.93
C LEU A 78 0.74 1.31 11.30
N PHE A 79 -0.10 2.21 11.81
CA PHE A 79 0.37 3.52 12.31
C PHE A 79 1.43 3.37 13.41
N ARG A 80 1.28 2.36 14.28
CA ARG A 80 2.28 2.06 15.32
C ARG A 80 3.60 1.56 14.72
N VAL A 81 3.55 0.71 13.68
CA VAL A 81 4.75 0.26 12.95
C VAL A 81 5.45 1.45 12.28
N MET A 82 4.70 2.39 11.73
CA MET A 82 5.30 3.58 11.13
C MET A 82 6.02 4.50 12.13
N ARG A 83 5.64 4.49 13.42
CA ARG A 83 6.41 5.21 14.47
C ARG A 83 7.81 4.63 14.65
N LEU A 84 7.96 3.30 14.58
CA LEU A 84 9.29 2.65 14.59
C LEU A 84 10.12 3.09 13.39
N ILE A 85 9.49 3.16 12.21
CA ILE A 85 10.14 3.66 11.00
C ILE A 85 10.55 5.13 11.15
N LYS A 86 9.74 5.97 11.82
CA LYS A 86 10.11 7.37 12.12
C LYS A 86 11.34 7.47 13.03
N LEU A 87 11.44 6.61 14.05
CA LEU A 87 12.62 6.59 14.92
C LEU A 87 13.88 6.24 14.13
N LEU A 88 13.77 5.30 13.19
CA LEU A 88 14.86 4.89 12.31
C LEU A 88 15.19 5.94 11.25
N SER A 89 14.20 6.67 10.72
CA SER A 89 14.43 7.69 9.68
C SER A 89 15.04 9.00 10.18
N LYS A 90 15.27 9.14 11.50
CA LYS A 90 16.07 10.23 12.08
C LYS A 90 17.52 10.15 11.61
N GLU A 91 18.03 8.94 11.37
CA GLU A 91 19.38 8.69 10.87
C GLU A 91 19.44 8.87 9.35
N GLU A 92 20.42 9.63 8.87
CA GLU A 92 20.58 9.92 7.44
C GLU A 92 20.89 8.66 6.62
N SER A 93 21.70 7.75 7.15
CA SER A 93 22.01 6.46 6.51
C SER A 93 20.77 5.58 6.33
N ILE A 94 19.91 5.52 7.36
CA ILE A 94 18.69 4.71 7.29
C ILE A 94 17.68 5.36 6.36
N ARG A 95 17.61 6.69 6.35
CA ARG A 95 16.78 7.46 5.43
C ARG A 95 17.10 7.13 3.96
N GLN A 96 18.40 7.06 3.62
CA GLN A 96 18.84 6.66 2.28
C GLN A 96 18.47 5.21 1.98
N LEU A 97 18.62 4.30 2.95
CA LEU A 97 18.28 2.89 2.80
C LEU A 97 16.77 2.67 2.61
N LEU A 98 15.93 3.40 3.34
CA LEU A 98 14.48 3.37 3.15
C LEU A 98 14.09 3.91 1.77
N TRP A 99 14.79 4.95 1.30
CA TRP A 99 14.60 5.48 -0.05
C TRP A 99 14.95 4.45 -1.14
N THR A 100 16.08 3.75 -1.00
CA THR A 100 16.47 2.69 -1.95
C THR A 100 15.50 1.51 -1.88
N PHE A 101 15.00 1.18 -0.69
CA PHE A 101 13.99 0.14 -0.50
C PHE A 101 12.67 0.50 -1.20
N ILE A 102 12.17 1.73 -1.05
CA ILE A 102 10.96 2.20 -1.74
C ILE A 102 11.16 2.20 -3.25
N LYS A 103 12.32 2.67 -3.74
CA LYS A 103 12.67 2.60 -5.17
C LYS A 103 12.67 1.16 -5.68
N SER A 104 13.19 0.22 -4.89
CA SER A 104 13.19 -1.20 -5.23
C SER A 104 11.77 -1.75 -5.39
N ILE A 105 10.87 -1.47 -4.43
CA ILE A 105 9.45 -1.84 -4.53
C ILE A 105 8.82 -1.28 -5.80
N GLN A 106 9.08 -0.02 -6.13
CA GLN A 106 8.57 0.61 -7.34
C GLN A 106 9.06 -0.12 -8.60
N VAL A 107 10.34 -0.44 -8.68
CA VAL A 107 10.93 -1.17 -9.82
C VAL A 107 10.33 -2.57 -9.94
N ILE A 108 10.16 -3.29 -8.82
CA ILE A 108 9.53 -4.62 -8.82
C ILE A 108 8.11 -4.53 -9.36
N PHE A 109 7.29 -3.59 -8.90
CA PHE A 109 5.92 -3.42 -9.37
C PHE A 109 5.87 -3.13 -10.87
N LEU A 110 6.75 -2.24 -11.36
CA LEU A 110 6.84 -1.92 -12.78
C LEU A 110 7.24 -3.14 -13.61
N THR A 111 8.24 -3.91 -13.17
CA THR A 111 8.67 -5.14 -13.86
C THR A 111 7.57 -6.20 -13.88
N LEU A 112 6.88 -6.43 -12.76
CA LEU A 112 5.77 -7.38 -12.69
C LEU A 112 4.61 -6.96 -13.60
N HIS A 113 4.26 -5.67 -13.61
CA HIS A 113 3.24 -5.14 -14.51
C HIS A 113 3.62 -5.34 -15.99
N ARG A 114 4.89 -5.12 -16.35
CA ARG A 114 5.40 -5.38 -17.71
C ARG A 114 5.27 -6.86 -18.10
N ILE A 115 5.66 -7.77 -17.21
CA ILE A 115 5.55 -9.23 -17.45
C ILE A 115 4.08 -9.65 -17.60
N TYR A 116 3.21 -9.18 -16.70
CA TYR A 116 1.78 -9.49 -16.75
C TYR A 116 1.14 -9.02 -18.06
N SER A 117 1.42 -7.77 -18.47
CA SER A 117 0.93 -7.23 -19.74
C SER A 117 1.38 -8.08 -20.94
N LEU A 118 2.65 -8.52 -20.98
CA LEU A 118 3.15 -9.38 -22.04
C LEU A 118 2.42 -10.72 -22.07
N MET A 119 2.27 -11.38 -20.92
CA MET A 119 1.59 -12.68 -20.83
C MET A 119 0.14 -12.61 -21.33
N VAL A 120 -0.57 -11.53 -20.99
CA VAL A 120 -1.94 -11.30 -21.48
C VAL A 120 -1.97 -11.06 -23.00
N CYS A 121 -1.04 -10.26 -23.54
CA CYS A 121 -0.95 -10.02 -24.98
C CYS A 121 -0.68 -11.31 -25.78
N PHE A 122 0.23 -12.17 -25.30
CA PHE A 122 0.51 -13.45 -25.94
C PHE A 122 -0.71 -14.36 -25.95
N ASN A 123 -1.39 -14.50 -24.80
CA ASN A 123 -2.57 -15.34 -24.69
C ASN A 123 -3.72 -14.86 -25.61
N ASN A 124 -3.97 -13.55 -25.62
CA ASN A 124 -5.00 -12.96 -26.49
C ASN A 124 -4.67 -13.16 -27.99
N SER A 125 -3.40 -12.96 -28.38
CA SER A 125 -2.95 -13.17 -29.76
C SER A 125 -3.12 -14.63 -30.21
N ILE A 126 -2.77 -15.59 -29.35
CA ILE A 126 -2.97 -17.03 -29.63
C ILE A 126 -4.45 -17.33 -29.85
N HIS A 127 -5.33 -16.80 -28.99
CA HIS A 127 -6.77 -17.02 -29.09
C HIS A 127 -7.34 -16.48 -30.41
N VAL A 128 -6.92 -15.28 -30.83
CA VAL A 128 -7.34 -14.68 -32.11
C VAL A 128 -6.85 -15.52 -33.30
N ILE A 129 -5.60 -15.97 -33.29
CA ILE A 129 -5.05 -16.80 -34.37
C ILE A 129 -5.83 -18.13 -34.49
N ILE A 130 -6.13 -18.79 -33.37
CA ILE A 130 -6.92 -20.03 -33.38
C ILE A 130 -8.31 -19.78 -33.96
N LEU A 131 -9.00 -18.71 -33.54
CA LEU A 131 -10.31 -18.35 -34.10
C LEU A 131 -10.25 -18.09 -35.60
N LEU A 132 -9.21 -17.40 -36.08
CA LEU A 132 -9.01 -17.17 -37.51
C LEU A 132 -8.76 -18.49 -38.27
N ILE A 133 -7.98 -19.42 -37.72
CA ILE A 133 -7.73 -20.73 -38.33
C ILE A 133 -9.05 -21.52 -38.42
N ILE A 134 -9.84 -21.55 -37.35
CA ILE A 134 -11.14 -22.24 -37.33
C ILE A 134 -12.10 -21.63 -38.34
N TYR A 135 -12.19 -20.30 -38.39
CA TYR A 135 -13.04 -19.58 -39.33
C TYR A 135 -12.67 -19.88 -40.79
N ASN A 136 -11.36 -19.82 -41.11
CA ASN A 136 -10.88 -20.16 -42.46
C ASN A 136 -11.16 -21.63 -42.82
N ASN A 137 -10.95 -22.57 -41.88
CA ASN A 137 -11.29 -23.97 -42.11
C ASN A 137 -12.80 -24.18 -42.34
N MET A 138 -13.66 -23.48 -41.58
CA MET A 138 -15.10 -23.58 -41.74
C MET A 138 -15.56 -23.06 -43.11
N ILE A 139 -15.02 -21.93 -43.57
CA ILE A 139 -15.31 -21.39 -44.91
C ILE A 139 -14.86 -22.35 -46.00
N SER A 140 -13.65 -22.92 -45.87
CA SER A 140 -13.13 -23.89 -46.84
C SER A 140 -14.05 -25.10 -46.95
N THR A 141 -14.43 -25.72 -45.83
CA THR A 141 -15.37 -26.86 -45.81
C THR A 141 -16.72 -26.51 -46.43
N SER A 142 -17.28 -25.33 -46.12
CA SER A 142 -18.55 -24.90 -46.69
C SER A 142 -18.47 -24.70 -48.21
N PHE A 143 -17.36 -24.19 -48.73
CA PHE A 143 -17.12 -24.05 -50.17
C PHE A 143 -17.00 -25.40 -50.89
N TYR A 144 -16.27 -26.37 -50.31
CA TYR A 144 -16.15 -27.72 -50.87
C TYR A 144 -17.49 -28.47 -50.89
N VAL A 145 -18.32 -28.33 -49.85
CA VAL A 145 -19.67 -28.94 -49.81
C VAL A 145 -20.56 -28.35 -50.91
N CYS A 146 -20.58 -27.02 -51.09
CA CYS A 146 -21.39 -26.39 -52.14
C CYS A 146 -20.97 -26.78 -53.58
N ILE A 147 -19.68 -27.03 -53.82
CA ILE A 147 -19.19 -27.50 -55.13
C ILE A 147 -19.56 -28.97 -55.36
N GLY A 148 -19.45 -29.83 -54.33
CA GLY A 148 -19.78 -31.25 -54.43
C GLY A 148 -21.28 -31.54 -54.59
N GLU A 149 -22.15 -30.60 -54.25
CA GLU A 149 -23.60 -30.70 -54.43
C GLU A 149 -24.06 -30.31 -55.85
N GLN A 150 -23.17 -29.74 -56.68
CA GLN A 150 -23.43 -29.41 -58.09
C GLN A 150 -22.98 -30.48 -59.10
N THR A 151 -22.36 -31.57 -58.65
CA THR A 151 -21.95 -32.73 -59.48
C THR A 151 -22.83 -33.94 -59.19
#